data_AF-A0A2V3IIC7-F1
#
_entry.id   AF-A0A2V3IIC7-F1
#
_cell.length_a   1.000
_cell.length_b   1.000
_cell.length_c   1.000
_cell.angle_alpha   90.00
_cell.angle_beta   90.00
_cell.angle_gamma   90.00
#
_symmetry.space_group_name_H-M   'P 1'
#
loop_
_entity.id
_entity.type
_entity.pdbx_description
1 polymer ?
#
loop_
_entity_poly.entity_id
_entity_poly.type
_entity_poly.pdbx_seq_one_letter_code
_entity_poly.pdbx_strand_id
1 'polypeptide(L)'
;MVTTERERTATLSRRAAKLQSYLRGHKSILRPGEGFSSTTATLFRKNDTALLLTPLEELATNAHMLPGGSVAATIFVSQEQISTMMQDLSDGMAEDKAAVFQSSMAQLVRIISYGIAAGSLDFVHENNIGIMNLLHKEVGLEAQVLHSALRQVRDFIVQQVTEPDLVQLTNDCFEVVVQKLV
;
A
#
# COMPACT_ATOMS: atom_id res chain seq x y z
N MET A 1 -27.27 3.47 -9.62
CA MET A 1 -27.03 2.03 -9.86
C MET A 1 -25.65 1.71 -9.32
N VAL A 2 -25.53 0.81 -8.37
CA VAL A 2 -24.23 0.36 -7.84
C VAL A 2 -23.77 -0.77 -8.74
N THR A 3 -22.86 -0.48 -9.67
CA THR A 3 -22.17 -1.48 -10.48
C THR A 3 -21.38 -2.38 -9.54
N THR A 4 -21.60 -3.69 -9.65
CA THR A 4 -20.91 -4.67 -8.81
C THR A 4 -19.45 -4.82 -9.26
N GLU A 5 -18.54 -5.19 -8.35
CA GLU A 5 -17.10 -5.36 -8.63
C GLU A 5 -16.81 -6.38 -9.76
N ARG A 6 -17.76 -7.28 -10.02
CA ARG A 6 -17.77 -8.24 -11.13
C ARG A 6 -17.95 -7.56 -12.50
N GLU A 7 -18.65 -6.44 -12.55
CA GLU A 7 -18.82 -5.63 -13.77
C GLU A 7 -17.58 -4.76 -14.02
N ARG A 8 -16.89 -4.29 -12.96
CA ARG A 8 -15.61 -3.55 -13.08
C ARG A 8 -14.45 -4.39 -13.60
N THR A 9 -14.47 -5.70 -13.37
CA THR A 9 -13.46 -6.64 -13.90
C THR A 9 -13.75 -7.10 -15.33
N ALA A 10 -14.94 -6.81 -15.88
CA ALA A 10 -15.34 -7.24 -17.22
C ALA A 10 -14.64 -6.46 -18.35
N THR A 11 -14.05 -5.30 -18.05
CA THR A 11 -13.34 -4.42 -18.99
C THR A 11 -11.84 -4.71 -19.08
N LEU A 12 -11.28 -5.45 -18.13
CA LEU A 12 -9.85 -5.79 -18.13
C LEU A 12 -9.52 -6.86 -19.18
N SER A 13 -8.33 -6.75 -19.77
CA SER A 13 -7.77 -7.84 -20.57
C SER A 13 -7.65 -9.11 -19.73
N ARG A 14 -7.74 -10.29 -20.35
CA ARG A 14 -7.58 -11.58 -19.64
C ARG A 14 -6.26 -11.66 -18.86
N ARG A 15 -5.21 -11.02 -19.39
CA ARG A 15 -3.90 -10.94 -18.74
C ARG A 15 -3.93 -10.01 -17.54
N ALA A 16 -4.49 -8.81 -17.67
CA ALA A 16 -4.65 -7.87 -16.56
C ALA A 16 -5.47 -8.49 -15.43
N ALA A 17 -6.61 -9.13 -15.73
CA ALA A 17 -7.42 -9.82 -14.74
C ALA A 17 -6.66 -10.93 -14.00
N LYS A 18 -5.78 -11.68 -14.70
CA LYS A 18 -4.93 -12.71 -14.07
C LYS A 18 -3.88 -12.11 -13.15
N LEU A 19 -3.22 -11.02 -13.56
CA LEU A 19 -2.23 -10.32 -12.74
C LEU A 19 -2.87 -9.71 -11.50
N GLN A 20 -4.02 -9.06 -11.65
CA GLN A 20 -4.78 -8.49 -10.52
C GLN A 20 -5.23 -9.59 -9.55
N SER A 21 -5.75 -10.71 -10.07
CA SER A 21 -6.14 -11.86 -9.24
C SER A 21 -4.94 -12.44 -8.48
N TYR A 22 -3.77 -12.52 -9.12
CA TYR A 22 -2.53 -12.94 -8.47
C TYR A 22 -2.18 -11.99 -7.31
N LEU A 23 -2.14 -10.68 -7.55
CA LEU A 23 -1.80 -9.68 -6.52
C LEU A 23 -2.76 -9.70 -5.34
N ARG A 24 -4.04 -9.93 -5.58
CA ARG A 24 -5.04 -10.09 -4.51
C ARG A 24 -4.83 -11.35 -3.68
N GLY A 25 -4.37 -12.44 -4.31
CA GLY A 25 -4.15 -13.73 -3.65
C GLY A 25 -2.80 -13.86 -2.95
N HIS A 26 -1.84 -12.96 -3.20
CA HIS A 26 -0.47 -13.08 -2.73
C HIS A 26 -0.06 -11.91 -1.85
N LYS A 27 0.55 -12.25 -0.71
CA LYS A 27 1.03 -11.28 0.27
C LYS A 27 2.19 -10.49 -0.29
N SER A 28 2.10 -9.17 -0.18
CA SER A 28 3.12 -8.26 -0.74
C SER A 28 4.18 -7.84 0.26
N ILE A 29 4.10 -8.42 1.46
CA ILE A 29 5.11 -8.31 2.50
C ILE A 29 6.06 -9.51 2.54
N LEU A 30 7.30 -9.25 2.95
CA LEU A 30 8.31 -10.30 3.18
C LEU A 30 7.90 -11.29 4.27
N ARG A 31 8.55 -12.46 4.26
CA ARG A 31 8.28 -13.53 5.22
C ARG A 31 8.93 -13.24 6.58
N PRO A 32 8.46 -13.91 7.66
CA PRO A 32 9.18 -13.92 8.94
C PRO A 32 10.69 -14.21 8.73
N GLY A 33 11.56 -13.34 9.23
CA GLY A 33 13.02 -13.51 9.15
C GLY A 33 13.70 -12.99 7.88
N GLU A 34 12.96 -12.52 6.87
CA GLU A 34 13.51 -11.90 5.65
C GLU A 34 13.47 -10.36 5.69
N GLY A 35 12.92 -9.77 6.75
CA GLY A 35 12.86 -8.31 6.91
C GLY A 35 11.92 -7.82 8.03
N PHE A 36 11.02 -8.68 8.50
CA PHE A 36 10.28 -8.51 9.75
C PHE A 36 10.76 -9.51 10.80
N SER A 37 10.71 -9.11 12.08
CA SER A 37 10.76 -10.09 13.17
C SER A 37 9.58 -11.06 13.06
N SER A 38 9.72 -12.30 13.56
CA SER A 38 8.66 -13.31 13.41
C SER A 38 7.30 -12.86 13.97
N THR A 39 7.32 -12.09 15.06
CA THR A 39 6.12 -11.55 15.71
C THR A 39 5.48 -10.44 14.87
N THR A 40 6.26 -9.45 14.41
CA THR A 40 5.75 -8.36 13.55
C THR A 40 5.23 -8.91 12.22
N ALA A 41 5.94 -9.87 11.62
CA ALA A 41 5.52 -10.53 10.39
C ALA A 41 4.16 -11.23 10.55
N THR A 42 3.94 -11.91 11.68
CA THR A 42 2.67 -12.61 11.93
C THR A 42 1.50 -11.63 12.02
N LEU A 43 1.69 -10.53 12.76
CA LEU A 43 0.71 -9.46 12.90
C LEU A 43 0.33 -8.85 11.53
N PHE A 44 1.32 -8.43 10.74
CA PHE A 44 1.05 -7.81 9.45
C PHE A 44 0.52 -8.80 8.42
N ARG A 45 0.93 -10.07 8.46
CA ARG A 45 0.41 -11.10 7.55
C ARG A 45 -1.05 -11.43 7.79
N LYS A 46 -1.54 -11.33 9.03
CA LYS A 46 -2.97 -11.42 9.34
C LYS A 46 -3.71 -10.27 8.66
N ASN A 47 -3.27 -9.03 8.91
CA ASN A 47 -3.90 -7.83 8.37
C ASN A 47 -3.82 -7.74 6.83
N ASP A 48 -2.71 -8.17 6.23
CA ASP A 48 -2.52 -8.22 4.78
C ASP A 48 -3.46 -9.20 4.09
N THR A 49 -3.76 -10.34 4.74
CA THR A 49 -4.75 -11.30 4.25
C THR A 49 -6.16 -10.71 4.26
N ALA A 50 -6.46 -9.88 5.26
CA ALA A 50 -7.76 -9.20 5.38
C ALA A 50 -7.84 -7.92 4.53
N LEU A 51 -6.75 -7.52 3.87
CA LEU A 51 -6.62 -6.25 3.15
C LEU A 51 -6.84 -5.02 4.05
N LEU A 52 -6.47 -5.10 5.32
CA LEU A 52 -6.68 -4.04 6.32
C LEU A 52 -5.38 -3.36 6.74
N LEU A 53 -5.44 -2.05 6.99
CA LEU A 53 -4.46 -1.38 7.84
C LEU A 53 -4.50 -2.00 9.25
N THR A 54 -3.39 -1.94 9.98
CA THR A 54 -3.36 -2.47 11.36
C THR A 54 -4.31 -1.65 12.23
N PRO A 55 -5.33 -2.26 12.86
CA PRO A 55 -6.29 -1.54 13.71
C PRO A 55 -5.60 -0.83 14.89
N LEU A 56 -6.18 0.29 15.33
CA LEU A 56 -5.64 1.08 16.45
C LEU A 56 -5.43 0.27 17.73
N GLU A 57 -6.36 -0.64 18.05
CA GLU A 57 -6.25 -1.53 19.21
C GLU A 57 -5.06 -2.49 19.09
N GLU A 58 -4.82 -3.03 17.89
CA GLU A 58 -3.68 -3.90 17.63
C GLU A 58 -2.36 -3.12 17.70
N LEU A 59 -2.31 -1.89 17.19
CA LEU A 59 -1.15 -1.00 17.31
C LEU A 59 -0.83 -0.71 18.77
N ALA A 60 -1.85 -0.36 19.57
CA ALA A 60 -1.68 -0.08 21.00
C ALA A 60 -1.21 -1.31 21.79
N THR A 61 -1.82 -2.46 21.54
CA THR A 61 -1.47 -3.73 22.21
C THR A 61 -0.03 -4.15 21.94
N ASN A 62 0.46 -3.87 20.72
CA ASN A 62 1.79 -4.26 20.26
C ASN A 62 2.80 -3.09 20.25
N ALA A 63 2.51 -1.96 20.92
CA ALA A 63 3.33 -0.74 20.84
C ALA A 63 4.81 -0.98 21.18
N HIS A 64 5.10 -1.87 22.14
CA HIS A 64 6.45 -2.22 22.56
C HIS A 64 7.33 -2.85 21.46
N MET A 65 6.73 -3.42 20.41
CA MET A 65 7.41 -4.04 19.28
C MET A 65 7.20 -3.28 17.96
N LEU A 66 6.54 -2.11 18.01
CA LEU A 66 6.15 -1.31 16.85
C LEU A 66 6.67 0.13 17.01
N PRO A 67 7.95 0.39 16.75
CA PRO A 67 8.56 1.70 16.99
C PRO A 67 7.94 2.83 16.14
N GLY A 68 7.39 2.52 14.96
CA GLY A 68 6.65 3.49 14.13
C GLY A 68 5.14 3.39 14.27
N GLY A 69 4.63 2.80 15.35
CA GLY A 69 3.21 2.57 15.58
C GLY A 69 2.37 3.85 15.62
N SER A 70 2.94 4.98 16.07
CA SER A 70 2.25 6.28 16.08
C SER A 70 1.93 6.76 14.66
N VAL A 71 2.87 6.65 13.73
CA VAL A 71 2.64 7.00 12.32
C VAL A 71 1.66 6.03 11.65
N ALA A 72 1.76 4.73 11.95
CA ALA A 72 0.79 3.76 11.44
C ALA A 72 -0.65 4.06 11.92
N ALA A 73 -0.79 4.54 13.16
CA ALA A 73 -2.06 5.01 13.69
C ALA A 73 -2.56 6.27 12.95
N THR A 74 -1.67 7.21 12.64
CA THR A 74 -2.01 8.37 11.79
C THR A 74 -2.55 7.92 10.42
N ILE A 75 -1.87 6.98 9.75
CA ILE A 75 -2.33 6.43 8.47
C ILE A 75 -3.71 5.77 8.60
N PHE A 76 -3.96 5.03 9.68
CA PHE A 76 -5.26 4.41 9.95
C PHE A 76 -6.38 5.45 10.13
N VAL A 77 -6.13 6.50 10.93
CA VAL A 77 -7.10 7.56 11.18
C VAL A 77 -7.36 8.38 9.90
N SER A 78 -6.33 8.59 9.07
CA SER A 78 -6.45 9.35 7.83
C SER A 78 -6.89 8.54 6.61
N GLN A 79 -7.31 7.28 6.78
CA GLN A 79 -7.57 6.37 5.66
C GLN A 79 -8.66 6.89 4.70
N GLU A 80 -9.67 7.58 5.22
CA GLU A 80 -10.74 8.17 4.41
C GLU A 80 -10.21 9.31 3.55
N GLN A 81 -9.40 10.21 4.12
CA GLN A 81 -8.79 11.33 3.40
C GLN A 81 -7.82 10.82 2.33
N ILE A 82 -7.00 9.80 2.65
CA ILE A 82 -6.12 9.16 1.67
C ILE A 82 -6.95 8.55 0.54
N SER A 83 -8.05 7.87 0.86
CA SER A 83 -8.96 7.30 -0.13
C SER A 83 -9.56 8.38 -1.05
N THR A 84 -9.99 9.52 -0.49
CA THR A 84 -10.47 10.67 -1.27
C THR A 84 -9.36 11.23 -2.17
N MET A 85 -8.14 11.42 -1.67
CA MET A 85 -7.00 11.84 -2.50
C MET A 85 -6.77 10.87 -3.66
N MET A 86 -6.89 9.55 -3.44
CA MET A 86 -6.72 8.57 -4.50
C MET A 86 -7.86 8.61 -5.52
N GLN A 87 -9.08 8.92 -5.06
CA GLN A 87 -10.21 9.13 -5.95
C GLN A 87 -9.98 10.34 -6.84
N ASP A 88 -9.63 11.49 -6.26
CA ASP A 88 -9.37 12.73 -6.99
C ASP A 88 -8.22 12.56 -8.01
N LEU A 89 -7.16 11.82 -7.64
CA LEU A 89 -6.05 11.53 -8.55
C LEU A 89 -6.41 10.56 -9.69
N SER A 90 -7.48 9.80 -9.53
CA SER A 90 -8.01 8.90 -10.58
C SER A 90 -9.05 9.58 -11.47
N ASP A 91 -9.45 10.82 -11.18
CA ASP A 91 -10.42 11.54 -11.97
C ASP A 91 -9.92 11.73 -13.41
N GLY A 92 -10.80 11.44 -14.37
CA GLY A 92 -10.49 11.49 -15.80
C GLY A 92 -9.79 10.23 -16.33
N MET A 93 -9.42 9.25 -15.49
CA MET A 93 -9.00 7.93 -15.97
C MET A 93 -10.21 7.12 -16.48
N ALA A 94 -9.94 6.20 -17.41
CA ALA A 94 -10.92 5.16 -17.75
C ALA A 94 -11.24 4.32 -16.50
N GLU A 95 -12.49 3.83 -16.36
CA GLU A 95 -12.99 3.17 -15.15
C GLU A 95 -12.12 1.99 -14.70
N ASP A 96 -11.66 1.18 -15.65
CA ASP A 96 -10.79 0.02 -15.42
C ASP A 96 -9.42 0.42 -14.90
N LYS A 97 -8.83 1.47 -15.49
CA LYS A 97 -7.56 2.06 -15.08
C LYS A 97 -7.67 2.70 -13.70
N ALA A 98 -8.75 3.44 -13.43
CA ALA A 98 -9.04 4.05 -12.14
C ALA A 98 -9.14 2.97 -11.05
N ALA A 99 -9.88 1.89 -11.31
CA ALA A 99 -10.02 0.78 -10.37
C ALA A 99 -8.68 0.09 -10.06
N VAL A 100 -7.84 -0.15 -11.09
CA VAL A 100 -6.50 -0.72 -10.90
C VAL A 100 -5.59 0.24 -10.14
N PHE A 101 -5.61 1.53 -10.46
CA PHE A 101 -4.84 2.56 -9.74
C PHE A 101 -5.22 2.61 -8.27
N GLN A 102 -6.52 2.74 -7.95
CA GLN A 102 -7.02 2.82 -6.58
C GLN A 102 -6.68 1.54 -5.79
N SER A 103 -6.88 0.37 -6.38
CA SER A 103 -6.53 -0.91 -5.75
C SER A 103 -5.03 -1.03 -5.48
N SER A 104 -4.20 -0.58 -6.42
CA SER A 104 -2.73 -0.59 -6.27
C SER A 104 -2.28 0.37 -5.17
N MET A 105 -2.82 1.59 -5.16
CA MET A 105 -2.51 2.59 -4.12
C MET A 105 -2.92 2.13 -2.74
N ALA A 106 -4.11 1.55 -2.58
CA ALA A 106 -4.56 0.99 -1.31
C ALA A 106 -3.61 -0.12 -0.82
N GLN A 107 -3.18 -1.01 -1.72
CA GLN A 107 -2.20 -2.05 -1.40
C GLN A 107 -0.83 -1.48 -1.01
N LEU A 108 -0.33 -0.49 -1.76
CA LEU A 108 0.97 0.14 -1.51
C LEU A 108 1.00 0.90 -0.17
N VAL A 109 -0.02 1.74 0.10
CA VAL A 109 -0.14 2.46 1.37
C VAL A 109 -0.20 1.48 2.54
N ARG A 110 -0.91 0.37 2.37
CA ARG A 110 -1.03 -0.66 3.40
C ARG A 110 0.29 -1.37 3.70
N ILE A 111 1.06 -1.77 2.69
CA ILE A 111 2.37 -2.39 2.93
C ILE A 111 3.39 -1.39 3.51
N ILE A 112 3.36 -0.13 3.07
CA ILE A 112 4.19 0.95 3.61
C ILE A 112 3.87 1.18 5.08
N SER A 113 2.58 1.20 5.45
CA SER A 113 2.14 1.32 6.84
C SER A 113 2.72 0.23 7.73
N TYR A 114 2.83 -1.01 7.24
CA TYR A 114 3.47 -2.10 7.99
C TYR A 114 4.98 -1.92 8.15
N GLY A 115 5.67 -1.50 7.08
CA GLY A 115 7.11 -1.18 7.13
C GLY A 115 7.40 -0.10 8.17
N ILE A 116 6.62 0.99 8.12
CA ILE A 116 6.70 2.09 9.10
C ILE A 116 6.42 1.58 10.52
N ALA A 117 5.30 0.87 10.72
CA ALA A 117 4.92 0.35 12.04
C ALA A 117 6.06 -0.48 12.67
N ALA A 118 6.72 -1.31 11.87
CA ALA A 118 7.83 -2.15 12.31
C ALA A 118 9.16 -1.43 12.49
N GLY A 119 9.32 -0.23 11.90
CA GLY A 119 10.63 0.40 11.75
C GLY A 119 11.54 -0.38 10.80
N SER A 120 11.00 -0.98 9.74
CA SER A 120 11.75 -1.80 8.80
C SER A 120 11.63 -1.26 7.37
N LEU A 121 12.78 -1.17 6.69
CA LEU A 121 12.87 -0.88 5.25
C LEU A 121 12.81 -2.17 4.41
N ASP A 122 13.04 -3.32 5.03
CA ASP A 122 12.94 -4.64 4.42
C ASP A 122 11.53 -5.19 4.62
N PHE A 123 10.54 -4.59 3.96
CA PHE A 123 9.13 -5.01 4.10
C PHE A 123 8.48 -5.48 2.81
N VAL A 124 9.04 -5.12 1.66
CA VAL A 124 8.41 -5.29 0.34
C VAL A 124 8.87 -6.57 -0.35
N HIS A 125 7.94 -7.36 -0.87
CA HIS A 125 8.25 -8.47 -1.75
C HIS A 125 8.44 -7.99 -3.20
N GLU A 126 9.67 -7.96 -3.70
CA GLU A 126 10.01 -7.40 -5.02
C GLU A 126 9.22 -8.02 -6.18
N ASN A 127 9.06 -9.35 -6.19
CA ASN A 127 8.27 -10.01 -7.24
C ASN A 127 6.84 -9.47 -7.35
N ASN A 128 6.21 -9.09 -6.23
CA ASN A 128 4.84 -8.55 -6.26
C ASN A 128 4.81 -7.14 -6.82
N ILE A 129 5.84 -6.32 -6.54
CA ILE A 129 5.98 -5.01 -7.19
C ILE A 129 6.23 -5.19 -8.69
N GLY A 130 7.06 -6.15 -9.10
CA GLY A 130 7.25 -6.47 -10.52
C GLY A 130 5.95 -6.90 -11.22
N ILE A 131 5.11 -7.70 -10.56
CA ILE A 131 3.80 -8.11 -11.08
C ILE A 131 2.82 -6.92 -11.13
N MET A 132 2.90 -6.00 -10.17
CA MET A 132 2.14 -4.75 -10.17
C MET A 132 2.53 -3.86 -11.36
N ASN A 133 3.83 -3.70 -11.64
CA ASN A 133 4.31 -2.96 -12.82
C ASN A 133 3.83 -3.61 -14.12
N LEU A 134 3.80 -4.94 -14.20
CA LEU A 134 3.23 -5.65 -15.35
C LEU A 134 1.73 -5.36 -15.50
N LEU A 135 0.96 -5.38 -14.40
CA LEU A 135 -0.46 -5.04 -14.44
C LEU A 135 -0.68 -3.61 -14.95
N HIS A 136 0.10 -2.64 -14.48
CA HIS A 136 -0.01 -1.25 -14.92
C HIS A 136 0.31 -1.08 -16.39
N LYS A 137 1.35 -1.73 -16.90
CA LYS A 137 1.66 -1.77 -18.33
C LYS A 137 0.51 -2.35 -19.16
N GLU A 138 -0.14 -3.41 -18.67
CA GLU A 138 -1.27 -4.06 -19.36
C GLU A 138 -2.52 -3.18 -19.44
N VAL A 139 -2.75 -2.29 -18.46
CA VAL A 139 -3.88 -1.34 -18.47
C VAL A 139 -3.48 0.06 -18.97
N GLY A 140 -2.23 0.22 -19.43
CA GLY A 140 -1.69 1.50 -19.88
C GLY A 140 -1.62 2.58 -18.80
N LEU A 141 -1.43 2.19 -17.53
CA LEU A 141 -1.17 3.11 -16.43
C LEU A 141 0.33 3.37 -16.32
N GLU A 142 0.74 4.63 -16.38
CA GLU A 142 2.14 5.02 -16.31
C GLU A 142 2.64 5.00 -14.85
N ALA A 143 3.84 4.47 -14.61
CA ALA A 143 4.45 4.40 -13.28
C ALA A 143 4.58 5.78 -12.61
N GLN A 144 4.79 6.83 -13.41
CA GLN A 144 4.89 8.21 -12.93
C GLN A 144 3.63 8.69 -12.19
N VAL A 145 2.46 8.17 -12.56
CA VAL A 145 1.19 8.49 -11.89
C VAL A 145 1.21 7.97 -10.44
N LEU A 146 1.70 6.74 -10.24
CA LEU A 146 1.82 6.15 -8.91
C LEU A 146 2.91 6.82 -8.09
N HIS A 147 4.03 7.17 -8.71
CA HIS A 147 5.10 7.91 -8.03
C HIS A 147 4.59 9.26 -7.49
N SER A 148 3.84 9.98 -8.33
CA SER A 148 3.24 11.27 -7.97
C SER A 148 2.19 11.11 -6.87
N ALA A 149 1.37 10.06 -6.93
CA ALA A 149 0.37 9.76 -5.90
C ALA A 149 1.02 9.36 -4.57
N LEU A 150 2.02 8.47 -4.58
CA LEU A 150 2.78 8.07 -3.40
C LEU A 150 3.48 9.25 -2.74
N ARG A 151 4.07 10.16 -3.52
CA ARG A 151 4.65 11.41 -3.00
C ARG A 151 3.60 12.26 -2.29
N GLN A 152 2.42 12.45 -2.88
CA GLN A 152 1.35 13.22 -2.25
C GLN A 152 0.87 12.59 -0.94
N VAL A 153 0.69 11.27 -0.90
CA VAL A 153 0.32 10.56 0.35
C VAL A 153 1.42 10.70 1.38
N ARG A 154 2.69 10.50 1.00
CA ARG A 154 3.84 10.68 1.90
C ARG A 154 3.86 12.09 2.49
N ASP A 155 3.77 13.11 1.66
CA ASP A 155 3.84 14.51 2.10
C ASP A 155 2.68 14.82 3.06
N PHE A 156 1.47 14.32 2.77
CA PHE A 156 0.31 14.42 3.66
C PHE A 156 0.52 13.71 5.01
N ILE A 157 1.11 12.52 5.02
CA ILE A 157 1.41 11.80 6.27
C ILE A 157 2.51 12.49 7.06
N VAL A 158 3.62 12.86 6.42
CA VAL A 158 4.78 13.50 7.06
C VAL A 158 4.40 14.80 7.75
N GLN A 159 3.48 15.59 7.18
CA GLN A 159 2.95 16.81 7.83
C GLN A 159 2.26 16.56 9.17
N GLN A 160 1.83 15.33 9.43
CA GLN A 160 1.13 14.92 10.66
C GLN A 160 2.05 14.20 11.65
N VAL A 161 3.31 13.93 11.29
CA VAL A 161 4.28 13.27 12.17
C VAL A 161 5.08 14.32 12.94
N THR A 162 5.08 14.21 14.27
CA THR A 162 5.77 15.16 15.16
C THR A 162 7.19 14.74 15.54
N GLU A 163 7.52 13.46 15.38
CA GLU A 163 8.80 12.87 15.76
C GLU A 163 9.79 12.86 14.57
N PRO A 164 10.93 13.58 14.62
CA PRO A 164 11.84 13.70 13.48
C PRO A 164 12.37 12.37 12.94
N ASP A 165 12.71 11.43 13.82
CA ASP A 165 13.23 10.11 13.41
C ASP A 165 12.15 9.31 12.65
N LEU A 166 10.88 9.47 13.04
CA LEU A 166 9.76 8.84 12.36
C LEU A 166 9.41 9.51 11.03
N VAL A 167 9.66 10.82 10.89
CA VAL A 167 9.59 11.50 9.59
C VAL A 167 10.59 10.89 8.62
N GLN A 168 11.84 10.68 9.05
CA GLN A 168 12.87 10.08 8.20
C GLN A 168 12.50 8.64 7.82
N LEU A 169 12.14 7.80 8.79
CA LEU A 169 11.67 6.43 8.55
C LEU A 169 10.49 6.40 7.56
N THR A 170 9.52 7.29 7.73
CA THR A 170 8.37 7.40 6.83
C THR A 170 8.83 7.68 5.41
N ASN A 171 9.67 8.69 5.21
CA ASN A 171 10.22 9.03 3.89
C ASN A 171 10.95 7.84 3.26
N ASP A 172 11.78 7.14 4.03
CA ASP A 172 12.56 6.00 3.56
C ASP A 172 11.66 4.82 3.14
N CYS A 173 10.62 4.51 3.91
CA CYS A 173 9.66 3.47 3.54
C CYS A 173 8.94 3.79 2.22
N PHE A 174 8.53 5.04 2.00
CA PHE A 174 7.93 5.44 0.72
C PHE A 174 8.94 5.34 -0.44
N GLU A 175 10.18 5.78 -0.21
CA GLU A 175 11.25 5.74 -1.21
C GLU A 175 11.60 4.30 -1.63
N VAL A 176 11.64 3.35 -0.69
CA VAL A 176 11.85 1.91 -0.99
C VAL A 176 10.83 1.40 -2.00
N VAL A 177 9.56 1.79 -1.88
CA VAL A 177 8.51 1.39 -2.83
C VAL A 177 8.67 2.09 -4.17
N VAL A 178 8.93 3.40 -4.17
CA VAL A 178 9.14 4.18 -5.40
C VAL A 178 10.31 3.64 -6.22
N GLN A 179 11.42 3.30 -5.58
CA GLN A 179 12.60 2.72 -6.24
C GLN A 179 12.34 1.33 -6.86
N LYS A 180 11.33 0.60 -6.35
CA LYS A 180 10.96 -0.72 -6.86
C LYS A 180 9.89 -0.66 -7.96
N LEU A 181 9.22 0.49 -8.13
CA LEU A 181 8.19 0.71 -9.15
C LEU A 181 8.75 1.08 -10.55
N VAL A 182 10.09 1.05 -10.72
CA VAL A 182 10.80 1.39 -11.96
C VAL A 182 10.77 0.27 -13.01
#